data_AF-A0A1F4KJ36-F1
#
_entry.id   AF-A0A1F4KJ36-F1
#
_cell.length_a   1.000
_cell.length_b   1.000
_cell.length_c   1.000
_cell.angle_alpha   90.00
_cell.angle_beta   90.00
_cell.angle_gamma   90.00
#
_symmetry.space_group_name_H-M   'P 1'
#
loop_
_entity.id
_entity.type
_entity.pdbx_description
1 polymer ?
#
loop_
_entity_poly.entity_id
_entity_poly.type
_entity_poly.pdbx_seq_one_letter_code
_entity_poly.pdbx_strand_id
1 'polypeptide(L)'
;MAEIQAVPDGPWWKFGYVWMVLAGPAIVVVASLVTLYLAVTRTDPVLDEDYYRKGLQINQTLANNPSSLAPALQGRNHAATGVPPPVHKAP
;
A
#
# COMPACT_ATOMS: atom_id res chain seq x y z
N MET A 1 43.21 -50.38 -0.32
CA MET A 1 41.92 -50.40 0.41
C MET A 1 41.71 -48.99 0.91
N ALA A 2 40.64 -48.31 0.50
CA ALA A 2 40.39 -46.93 0.93
C ALA A 2 39.88 -46.93 2.37
N GLU A 3 40.51 -46.14 3.23
CA GLU A 3 40.08 -45.92 4.61
C GLU A 3 38.86 -44.99 4.59
N ILE A 4 37.69 -45.51 4.99
CA ILE A 4 36.49 -44.69 5.14
C ILE A 4 36.69 -43.87 6.41
N GLN A 5 36.94 -42.56 6.27
CA GLN A 5 36.96 -41.66 7.41
C GLN A 5 35.57 -41.61 8.06
N ALA A 6 35.49 -41.91 9.35
CA ALA A 6 34.27 -41.76 10.13
C ALA A 6 33.94 -40.27 10.28
N VAL A 7 32.72 -39.88 9.90
CA VAL A 7 32.22 -38.51 10.11
C VAL A 7 31.99 -38.33 11.62
N PRO A 8 32.52 -37.25 12.24
CA PRO A 8 32.31 -37.00 13.66
C PRO A 8 30.80 -36.85 13.97
N ASP A 9 30.31 -37.70 14.86
CA ASP A 9 28.92 -37.91 15.29
C ASP A 9 28.53 -37.01 16.48
N GLY A 10 28.92 -35.74 16.39
CA GLY A 10 28.59 -34.73 17.39
C GLY A 10 27.11 -34.33 17.37
N PRO A 11 26.55 -33.83 18.49
CA PRO A 11 25.18 -33.33 18.49
C PRO A 11 24.98 -32.17 17.50
N TRP A 12 23.90 -32.25 16.70
CA TRP A 12 23.69 -31.39 15.54
C TRP A 12 23.69 -29.89 15.85
N TRP A 13 23.23 -29.49 17.05
CA TRP A 13 23.11 -28.09 17.46
C TRP A 13 24.46 -27.40 17.69
N LYS A 14 25.56 -28.17 17.78
CA LYS A 14 26.92 -27.62 17.90
C LYS A 14 27.48 -27.14 16.56
N PHE A 15 26.90 -27.55 15.43
CA PHE A 15 27.38 -27.16 14.12
C PHE A 15 26.75 -25.83 13.67
N GLY A 16 27.57 -24.79 13.50
CA GLY A 16 27.11 -23.44 13.15
C GLY A 16 26.31 -23.36 11.84
N TYR A 17 26.63 -24.20 10.84
CA TYR A 17 25.90 -24.22 9.57
C TYR A 17 24.45 -24.67 9.72
N VAL A 18 24.11 -25.49 10.72
CA VAL A 18 22.72 -25.90 10.96
C VAL A 18 21.86 -24.70 11.35
N TRP A 19 22.41 -23.78 12.12
CA TRP A 19 21.74 -22.52 12.45
C TRP A 19 21.56 -21.61 11.24
N MET A 20 22.49 -21.59 10.29
CA MET A 20 22.31 -20.83 9.05
C MET A 20 21.14 -21.35 8.22
N VAL A 21 20.99 -22.68 8.14
CA VAL A 21 19.86 -23.30 7.42
C VAL A 21 18.54 -23.04 8.15
N LEU A 22 18.51 -23.17 9.48
CA LEU A 22 17.31 -22.93 10.28
C LEU A 22 16.91 -21.44 10.35
N ALA A 23 17.89 -20.52 10.26
CA ALA A 23 17.64 -19.09 10.34
C ALA A 23 16.70 -18.59 9.25
N GLY A 24 16.84 -19.07 8.00
CA GLY A 24 15.99 -18.66 6.89
C GLY A 24 14.50 -18.88 7.16
N PRO A 25 14.05 -20.13 7.42
CA PRO A 25 12.66 -20.41 7.79
C PRO A 25 12.22 -19.71 9.08
N ALA A 26 13.08 -19.66 10.11
CA ALA A 26 12.75 -19.00 11.37
C ALA A 26 12.43 -17.51 11.19
N ILE A 27 13.22 -16.80 10.37
CA ILE A 27 12.99 -15.38 10.05
C ILE A 27 11.65 -15.20 9.35
N VAL A 28 11.29 -16.06 8.40
CA VAL A 28 10.01 -15.97 7.68
C VAL A 28 8.83 -16.16 8.64
N VAL A 29 8.91 -17.12 9.57
CA VAL A 29 7.87 -17.32 10.59
C VAL A 29 7.70 -16.06 11.44
N VAL A 30 8.79 -15.49 11.94
CA VAL A 30 8.75 -14.25 12.74
C VAL A 30 8.16 -13.10 11.92
N ALA A 31 8.61 -12.92 10.68
CA ALA A 31 8.08 -11.89 9.79
C ALA A 31 6.57 -12.04 9.57
N SER A 32 6.08 -13.26 9.35
CA SER A 32 4.65 -13.52 9.15
C SER A 32 3.81 -13.14 10.36
N LEU A 33 4.29 -13.43 11.57
CA LEU A 33 3.64 -13.05 12.82
C LEU A 33 3.64 -11.54 13.01
N VAL A 34 4.73 -10.85 12.68
CA VAL A 34 4.79 -9.38 12.72
C VAL A 34 3.79 -8.78 11.75
N THR A 35 3.71 -9.29 10.52
CA THR A 35 2.70 -8.83 9.55
C THR A 35 1.28 -9.07 10.04
N LEU A 36 0.99 -10.25 10.60
CA LEU A 36 -0.32 -10.54 11.18
C LEU A 36 -0.65 -9.59 12.32
N TYR A 37 0.31 -9.34 13.21
CA TYR A 37 0.15 -8.40 14.32
C TYR A 37 -0.18 -6.99 13.82
N LEU A 38 0.53 -6.51 12.79
CA LEU A 38 0.25 -5.22 12.16
C LEU A 38 -1.16 -5.21 11.54
N ALA A 39 -1.55 -6.27 10.85
CA ALA A 39 -2.87 -6.35 10.21
C ALA A 39 -4.02 -6.29 11.24
N VAL A 40 -3.86 -6.92 12.40
CA VAL A 40 -4.89 -6.92 13.46
C VAL A 40 -4.90 -5.62 14.26
N THR A 41 -3.73 -5.00 14.49
CA THR A 41 -3.60 -3.83 15.38
C THR A 41 -3.74 -2.50 14.65
N ARG A 42 -3.41 -2.47 13.35
CA ARG A 42 -3.41 -1.26 12.49
C ARG A 42 -4.49 -1.38 11.42
N THR A 43 -5.71 -1.72 11.81
CA THR A 43 -6.85 -1.70 10.90
C THR A 43 -7.09 -0.26 10.44
N ASP A 44 -6.85 0.03 9.17
CA ASP A 44 -7.28 1.29 8.56
C ASP A 44 -8.81 1.33 8.65
N PRO A 45 -9.42 2.35 9.29
CA PRO A 45 -10.87 2.45 9.37
C PRO A 45 -11.46 2.42 7.95
N VAL A 46 -12.11 1.30 7.62
CA VAL A 46 -12.93 1.18 6.41
C VAL A 46 -14.09 2.15 6.59
N LEU A 47 -14.08 3.20 5.75
CA LEU A 47 -15.15 4.20 5.50
C LEU A 47 -16.36 4.09 6.45
N ASP A 48 -16.62 5.13 7.24
CA ASP A 48 -17.82 5.23 8.09
C ASP A 48 -19.07 4.67 7.38
N GLU A 49 -19.97 3.97 8.08
CA GLU A 49 -21.20 3.43 7.46
C GLU A 49 -21.98 4.50 6.67
N ASP A 50 -21.87 5.75 7.12
CA ASP A 50 -22.50 6.89 6.49
C ASP A 50 -21.76 7.45 5.28
N TYR A 51 -20.58 6.98 4.92
CA TYR A 51 -19.86 7.44 3.72
C TYR A 51 -20.69 7.22 2.45
N TYR A 52 -21.35 6.07 2.35
CA TYR A 52 -22.23 5.77 1.21
C TYR A 52 -23.49 6.64 1.23
N ARG A 53 -24.07 6.85 2.42
CA ARG A 53 -25.22 7.74 2.63
C ARG A 53 -24.88 9.18 2.26
N LYS A 54 -23.70 9.65 2.68
CA LYS A 54 -23.16 10.97 2.39
C LYS A 54 -22.91 11.12 0.90
N GLY A 55 -22.35 10.11 0.24
CA GLY A 55 -22.20 10.03 -1.21
C GLY A 55 -23.52 10.21 -1.97
N LEU A 56 -24.58 9.53 -1.54
CA LEU A 56 -25.92 9.71 -2.13
C LEU A 56 -26.50 11.11 -1.86
N GLN A 57 -26.31 11.64 -0.66
CA GLN A 57 -26.86 12.94 -0.23
C GLN A 57 -26.15 14.14 -0.87
N ILE A 58 -24.90 13.97 -1.33
CA ILE A 58 -24.19 15.00 -2.11
C ILE A 58 -25.01 15.35 -3.36
N ASN A 59 -25.54 14.37 -4.10
CA ASN A 59 -26.36 14.66 -5.28
C ASN A 59 -27.65 15.44 -4.94
N GLN A 60 -28.26 15.15 -3.78
CA GLN A 60 -29.46 15.86 -3.32
C GLN A 60 -29.15 17.30 -2.89
N THR A 61 -28.04 17.52 -2.18
CA THR A 61 -27.63 18.87 -1.77
C THR A 61 -27.19 19.73 -2.95
N LEU A 62 -26.51 19.16 -3.95
CA LEU A 62 -26.18 19.85 -5.20
C LEU A 62 -27.42 20.21 -6.03
N ALA A 63 -28.42 19.32 -6.08
CA ALA A 63 -29.68 19.61 -6.80
C ALA A 63 -30.46 20.78 -6.17
N ASN A 64 -30.41 20.90 -4.84
CA ASN A 64 -31.12 21.94 -4.10
C ASN A 64 -30.34 23.27 -3.98
N ASN A 65 -29.06 23.31 -4.36
CA ASN A 65 -28.21 24.50 -4.20
C ASN A 65 -27.36 24.76 -5.46
N PRO A 66 -27.98 25.17 -6.58
CA PRO A 66 -27.29 25.28 -7.88
C PRO A 66 -26.11 26.26 -7.90
N SER A 67 -26.08 27.23 -6.98
CA SER A 67 -24.94 28.15 -6.81
C SER A 67 -23.67 27.43 -6.31
N SER A 68 -23.79 26.27 -5.64
CA SER A 68 -22.64 25.48 -5.18
C SER A 68 -21.86 24.81 -6.32
N LEU A 69 -22.42 24.80 -7.54
CA LEU A 69 -21.76 24.30 -8.75
C LEU A 69 -20.79 25.30 -9.36
N ALA A 70 -20.80 26.58 -8.95
CA ALA A 70 -19.97 27.62 -9.56
C ALA A 70 -18.46 27.28 -9.62
N PRO A 71 -17.82 26.75 -8.55
CA PRO A 71 -16.41 26.34 -8.61
C PRO A 71 -16.17 25.17 -9.57
N ALA A 72 -17.09 24.20 -9.62
CA ALA A 72 -17.00 23.06 -10.53
C ALA A 72 -17.14 23.48 -12.00
N LEU A 73 -18.05 24.42 -12.28
CA LEU A 73 -18.20 25.03 -13.60
C LEU A 73 -16.93 25.80 -14.01
N GLN A 74 -16.35 26.58 -13.10
CA GLN A 74 -15.09 27.29 -13.33
C GLN A 74 -13.93 26.33 -13.59
N GLY A 75 -13.81 25.24 -12.82
CA GLY A 75 -12.80 24.21 -13.04
C GLY A 75 -12.92 23.54 -14.40
N ARG A 76 -14.15 23.18 -14.82
CA ARG A 76 -14.39 22.64 -16.17
C ARG A 76 -14.05 23.63 -17.27
N ASN A 77 -14.40 24.90 -17.09
CA ASN A 77 -14.07 25.96 -18.06
C ASN A 77 -12.55 26.13 -18.19
N HIS A 78 -11.81 26.13 -17.08
CA HIS A 78 -10.34 26.20 -17.10
C HIS A 78 -9.67 24.99 -17.77
N ALA A 79 -10.18 23.77 -17.53
CA ALA A 79 -9.67 22.57 -18.20
C ALA A 79 -9.94 22.57 -19.72
N ALA A 80 -11.06 23.16 -20.16
CA ALA A 80 -11.44 23.23 -21.57
C ALA A 80 -10.66 24.30 -22.37
N THR A 81 -10.18 25.37 -21.73
CA THR A 81 -9.53 26.49 -22.45
C THR A 81 -8.07 26.23 -22.86
N GLY A 82 -7.39 25.24 -22.28
CA GLY A 82 -5.98 24.96 -22.57
C GLY A 82 -5.03 26.13 -22.24
N VAL A 83 -3.71 25.93 -22.40
CA VAL A 83 -2.72 27.02 -22.32
C VAL A 83 -2.68 27.72 -23.69
N PRO A 84 -2.85 29.07 -23.77
CA PRO A 84 -2.75 29.78 -25.04
C PRO A 84 -1.39 29.48 -25.71
N PRO A 85 -1.35 29.24 -27.03
CA PRO A 85 -0.08 29.01 -27.72
C PRO A 85 0.85 30.21 -27.53
N PRO A 86 2.17 29.99 -27.40
CA PRO A 86 3.12 31.08 -27.17
C PRO A 86 3.02 32.10 -28.30
N VAL A 87 2.79 33.36 -27.93
CA VAL A 87 2.73 34.47 -28.88
C VAL A 87 4.13 34.69 -29.43
N HIS A 88 4.40 34.20 -30.63
CA HIS A 88 5.63 34.49 -31.34
C HIS A 88 5.54 35.95 -31.82
N LYS A 89 6.26 36.87 -31.16
CA LYS A 89 6.50 38.20 -31.74
C LYS A 89 7.41 38.01 -32.95
N ALA A 90 6.89 38.37 -34.14
CA ALA A 90 7.69 38.48 -35.35
C ALA A 90 8.74 39.59 -35.17
N PRO A 91 9.95 39.42 -35.76
CA PRO A 91 11.07 40.34 -35.59
C PRO A 91 10.78 41.75 -36.13
#